data_AF-A0A9D2A4K8-F1
#
_entry.id   AF-A0A9D2A4K8-F1
#
_cell.length_a   1.000
_cell.length_b   1.000
_cell.length_c   1.000
_cell.angle_alpha   90.00
_cell.angle_beta   90.00
_cell.angle_gamma   90.00
#
_symmetry.space_group_name_H-M   'P 1'
#
loop_
_entity.id
_entity.type
_entity.pdbx_description
1 polymer ?
#
loop_
_entity_poly.entity_id
_entity_poly.type
_entity_poly.pdbx_seq_one_letter_code
_entity_poly.pdbx_strand_id
1 'polypeptide(L)'
;YETAVAYHADMNFTMLRNWVGMIGDEELYDACDKYGIMIWQDFWLANPADGPDPYYPDMFIANAEDYVKRIRSHASIGLYCGRNEGFPPETIDKALRRIVKEEHPGMHYISSSADDVVSGHGPYRMLPAKTYFTLETGNDKFHSERGMPNVLTYESFLRTYSPEGIWPQSDQWGMHDYTLEGAQGATSFNEIIATGYGQPESAKEFADLAQWVNYDGHRSLFESRSKNRMGLLMWMSHSCWPSMVWQTYDYYFEPTAAYFAIKKASEPLHIQWNPATDEVEVVNYHAGLRPGLKARVQVLNMDATVAWEKEVTVDSREDTTEKCIKLEFPDGLSQVHFIKLTLEENGKAVSENFYHRSKVENNYQALKQLPKVSLRAQTQYEKGDDGEWKAEVTVENRSDAPALMVRLNIVGDKDGKQFLPIFYSDNYFALLPGETKVVRVHWKDVDTRGNAPLLKVSGYNVE
;
A
#
# COMPACT_ATOMS: atom_id res chain seq x y z
N TYR A 1 10.26 12.61 -10.23
CA TYR A 1 10.47 12.51 -8.77
C TYR A 1 9.33 13.10 -7.96
N GLU A 2 9.00 14.39 -8.11
CA GLU A 2 7.97 15.07 -7.30
C GLU A 2 6.65 14.27 -7.17
N THR A 3 6.04 13.84 -8.28
CA THR A 3 4.81 13.02 -8.25
C THR A 3 4.95 11.73 -7.45
N ALA A 4 6.04 10.99 -7.65
CA ALA A 4 6.27 9.73 -6.96
C ALA A 4 6.39 9.95 -5.45
N VAL A 5 7.20 10.93 -5.03
CA VAL A 5 7.36 11.26 -3.60
C VAL A 5 6.06 11.80 -3.00
N ALA A 6 5.27 12.58 -3.75
CA ALA A 6 3.96 13.03 -3.31
C ALA A 6 2.98 11.87 -3.08
N TYR A 7 2.99 10.84 -3.94
CA TYR A 7 2.23 9.60 -3.72
C TYR A 7 2.70 8.86 -2.46
N HIS A 8 4.01 8.81 -2.20
CA HIS A 8 4.53 8.20 -0.97
C HIS A 8 4.03 8.95 0.27
N ALA A 9 4.10 10.28 0.26
CA ALA A 9 3.59 11.12 1.34
C ALA A 9 2.07 10.97 1.53
N ASP A 10 1.30 10.91 0.45
CA ASP A 10 -0.16 10.73 0.51
C ASP A 10 -0.58 9.34 1.04
N MET A 11 0.27 8.32 0.91
CA MET A 11 0.11 7.02 1.58
C MET A 11 0.57 7.00 3.04
N ASN A 12 1.02 8.14 3.59
CA ASN A 12 1.63 8.27 4.91
C ASN A 12 2.98 7.52 5.07
N PHE A 13 3.71 7.28 3.99
CA PHE A 13 5.10 6.82 4.13
C PHE A 13 5.96 7.91 4.74
N THR A 14 6.94 7.49 5.55
CA THR A 14 7.89 8.38 6.22
C THR A 14 9.33 8.16 5.77
N MET A 15 9.59 7.07 5.05
CA MET A 15 10.92 6.71 4.55
C MET A 15 10.83 6.03 3.18
N LEU A 16 11.73 6.41 2.28
CA LEU A 16 12.02 5.75 1.01
C LEU A 16 13.43 5.16 1.10
N ARG A 17 13.62 3.96 0.57
CA ARG A 17 14.96 3.39 0.40
C ARG A 17 15.40 3.50 -1.04
N ASN A 18 16.49 4.24 -1.26
CA ASN A 18 17.18 4.30 -2.54
C ASN A 18 18.03 3.03 -2.67
N TRP A 19 17.37 1.95 -3.05
CA TRP A 19 17.94 0.60 -3.12
C TRP A 19 19.18 0.57 -4.02
N VAL A 20 20.29 0.00 -3.51
CA VAL A 20 21.59 -0.08 -4.18
C VAL A 20 22.10 1.29 -4.68
N GLY A 21 21.55 2.40 -4.15
CA GLY A 21 21.92 3.76 -4.50
C GLY A 21 21.71 4.12 -5.97
N MET A 22 20.80 3.43 -6.67
CA MET A 22 20.64 3.55 -8.12
C MET A 22 20.26 4.96 -8.60
N ILE A 23 19.66 5.78 -7.73
CA ILE A 23 19.22 7.14 -8.08
C ILE A 23 20.13 8.17 -7.42
N GLY A 24 20.83 8.97 -8.23
CA GLY A 24 21.72 10.04 -7.77
C GLY A 24 21.27 11.45 -8.18
N ASP A 25 20.04 11.59 -8.66
CA ASP A 25 19.48 12.85 -9.15
C ASP A 25 19.09 13.76 -7.97
N GLU A 26 19.44 15.04 -8.03
CA GLU A 26 19.18 16.03 -6.96
C GLU A 26 17.67 16.21 -6.74
N GLU A 27 16.89 16.10 -7.80
CA GLU A 27 15.44 16.22 -7.81
C GLU A 27 14.71 15.15 -6.99
N LEU A 28 15.33 14.00 -6.73
CA LEU A 28 14.80 13.02 -5.78
C LEU A 28 14.89 13.57 -4.36
N TYR A 29 16.07 14.05 -3.98
CA TYR A 29 16.34 14.56 -2.64
C TYR A 29 15.56 15.83 -2.35
N ASP A 30 15.48 16.75 -3.31
CA ASP A 30 14.65 17.97 -3.21
C ASP A 30 13.17 17.63 -3.01
N ALA A 31 12.65 16.63 -3.72
CA ALA A 31 11.28 16.17 -3.52
C ALA A 31 11.10 15.57 -2.12
N CYS A 32 12.01 14.71 -1.68
CA CYS A 32 11.98 14.13 -0.34
C CYS A 32 12.07 15.19 0.77
N ASP A 33 12.93 16.20 0.62
CA ASP A 33 13.04 17.35 1.53
C ASP A 33 11.73 18.14 1.57
N LYS A 34 11.11 18.41 0.41
CA LYS A 34 9.84 19.13 0.29
C LYS A 34 8.67 18.40 0.97
N TYR A 35 8.60 17.09 0.82
CA TYR A 35 7.48 16.28 1.33
C TYR A 35 7.75 15.64 2.71
N GLY A 36 8.95 15.82 3.28
CA GLY A 36 9.30 15.25 4.58
C GLY A 36 9.47 13.73 4.57
N ILE A 37 9.95 13.17 3.46
CA ILE A 37 10.20 11.72 3.31
C ILE A 37 11.68 11.45 3.54
N MET A 38 12.02 10.68 4.57
CA MET A 38 13.41 10.30 4.82
C MET A 38 13.95 9.38 3.72
N ILE A 39 15.24 9.47 3.44
CA ILE A 39 15.94 8.59 2.50
C ILE A 39 16.89 7.70 3.30
N TRP A 40 16.64 6.39 3.23
CA TRP A 40 17.65 5.37 3.46
C TRP A 40 18.49 5.26 2.18
N GLN A 41 19.77 5.64 2.26
CA GLN A 41 20.66 5.67 1.11
C GLN A 41 21.60 4.47 1.10
N ASP A 42 21.40 3.53 0.16
CA ASP A 42 22.38 2.48 -0.06
C ASP A 42 23.59 3.01 -0.87
N PHE A 43 24.75 2.37 -0.73
CA PHE A 43 25.80 2.40 -1.72
C PHE A 43 25.61 1.29 -2.77
N TRP A 44 26.31 1.38 -3.90
CA TRP A 44 26.13 0.51 -5.09
C TRP A 44 26.64 -0.92 -4.94
N LEU A 45 26.17 -1.62 -3.90
CA LEU A 45 26.47 -3.03 -3.63
C LEU A 45 25.15 -3.79 -3.46
N ALA A 46 24.83 -4.64 -4.44
CA ALA A 46 23.67 -5.52 -4.42
C ALA A 46 23.94 -6.80 -3.59
N ASN A 47 22.98 -7.72 -3.57
CA ASN A 47 23.11 -9.01 -2.88
C ASN A 47 24.38 -9.74 -3.40
N PRO A 48 25.25 -10.30 -2.54
CA PRO A 48 26.45 -11.00 -3.00
C PRO A 48 26.22 -12.13 -4.01
N ALA A 49 25.01 -12.72 -4.04
CA ALA A 49 24.66 -13.80 -4.96
C ALA A 49 24.45 -13.34 -6.41
N ASP A 50 24.03 -12.10 -6.64
CA ASP A 50 23.75 -11.55 -7.97
C ASP A 50 24.52 -10.26 -8.31
N GLY A 51 25.14 -9.62 -7.31
CA GLY A 51 25.98 -8.44 -7.42
C GLY A 51 27.43 -8.70 -6.98
N PRO A 52 28.40 -8.80 -7.91
CA PRO A 52 29.80 -9.03 -7.56
C PRO A 52 30.42 -7.83 -6.84
N ASP A 53 31.50 -8.09 -6.11
CA ASP A 53 32.29 -7.01 -5.51
C ASP A 53 32.91 -6.09 -6.59
N PRO A 54 33.13 -4.79 -6.30
CA PRO A 54 33.69 -3.87 -7.27
C PRO A 54 35.09 -4.30 -7.74
N TYR A 55 35.30 -4.32 -9.07
CA TYR A 55 36.61 -4.61 -9.67
C TYR A 55 37.70 -3.60 -9.28
N TYR A 56 37.31 -2.35 -9.01
CA TYR A 56 38.22 -1.25 -8.66
C TYR A 56 37.79 -0.61 -7.32
N PRO A 57 38.20 -1.19 -6.17
CA PRO A 57 37.78 -0.70 -4.85
C PRO A 57 38.13 0.77 -4.59
N ASP A 58 39.30 1.24 -5.04
CA ASP A 58 39.72 2.64 -4.84
C ASP A 58 38.82 3.63 -5.59
N MET A 59 38.38 3.27 -6.80
CA MET A 59 37.42 4.07 -7.57
C MET A 59 36.05 4.10 -6.89
N PHE A 60 35.59 2.95 -6.38
CA PHE A 60 34.35 2.87 -5.62
C PHE A 60 34.39 3.78 -4.39
N ILE A 61 35.49 3.73 -3.63
CA ILE A 61 35.68 4.54 -2.41
C ILE A 61 35.70 6.03 -2.76
N ALA A 62 36.41 6.43 -3.82
CA ALA A 62 36.43 7.81 -4.28
C ALA A 62 35.04 8.32 -4.69
N ASN A 63 34.27 7.50 -5.41
CA ASN A 63 32.90 7.82 -5.80
C ASN A 63 31.96 7.93 -4.60
N ALA A 64 32.09 7.03 -3.62
CA ALA A 64 31.30 7.08 -2.39
C ALA A 64 31.57 8.37 -1.59
N GLU A 65 32.83 8.80 -1.50
CA GLU A 65 33.21 10.03 -0.82
C GLU A 65 32.63 11.27 -1.51
N ASP A 66 32.72 11.36 -2.83
CA ASP A 66 32.13 12.44 -3.62
C ASP A 66 30.61 12.47 -3.48
N TYR A 67 29.96 11.31 -3.53
CA TYR A 67 28.51 11.20 -3.44
C TYR A 67 27.96 11.63 -2.08
N VAL A 68 28.60 11.23 -0.98
CA VAL A 68 28.22 11.71 0.36
C VAL A 68 28.37 13.23 0.44
N LYS A 69 29.47 13.81 -0.08
CA LYS A 69 29.66 15.27 -0.12
C LYS A 69 28.58 15.98 -0.92
N ARG A 70 28.09 15.37 -2.00
CA ARG A 70 27.03 15.91 -2.85
C ARG A 70 25.68 15.96 -2.14
N ILE A 71 25.27 14.88 -1.47
CA ILE A 71 23.90 14.77 -0.95
C ILE A 71 23.73 15.15 0.52
N ARG A 72 24.83 15.33 1.28
CA ARG A 72 24.78 15.60 2.73
C ARG A 72 24.06 16.87 3.17
N SER A 73 23.75 17.78 2.25
CA SER A 73 22.98 19.00 2.55
C SER A 73 21.47 18.77 2.61
N HIS A 74 20.98 17.62 2.13
CA HIS A 74 19.56 17.31 2.13
C HIS A 74 19.10 16.82 3.50
N ALA A 75 18.06 17.47 4.03
CA ALA A 75 17.50 17.16 5.34
C ALA A 75 16.82 15.78 5.39
N SER A 76 16.43 15.25 4.23
CA SER A 76 15.81 13.95 4.07
C SER A 76 16.77 12.78 4.28
N ILE A 77 18.08 12.93 4.19
CA ILE A 77 19.00 11.79 4.41
C ILE A 77 18.83 11.28 5.84
N GLY A 78 18.35 10.04 5.98
CA GLY A 78 18.06 9.40 7.27
C GLY A 78 19.15 8.45 7.75
N LEU A 79 19.79 7.73 6.83
CA LEU A 79 20.95 6.88 7.10
C LEU A 79 21.66 6.45 5.80
N TYR A 80 22.88 5.94 5.95
CA TYR A 80 23.60 5.26 4.88
C TYR A 80 23.71 3.75 5.13
N CYS A 81 23.59 2.96 4.08
CA CYS A 81 23.70 1.51 4.14
C CYS A 81 24.75 0.99 3.15
N GLY A 82 25.65 0.14 3.64
CA GLY A 82 26.77 -0.39 2.87
C GLY A 82 26.34 -1.27 1.69
N ARG A 83 25.55 -2.31 1.96
CA ARG A 83 25.18 -3.32 0.96
C ARG A 83 23.78 -3.88 1.18
N ASN A 84 23.11 -4.18 0.07
CA ASN A 84 21.85 -4.91 0.05
C ASN A 84 22.07 -6.39 0.41
N GLU A 85 21.34 -6.91 1.40
CA GLU A 85 21.31 -8.33 1.77
C GLU A 85 22.71 -8.99 1.92
N GLY A 86 23.66 -8.26 2.51
CA GLY A 86 25.00 -8.76 2.76
C GLY A 86 25.93 -7.67 3.25
N PHE A 87 27.23 -7.98 3.30
CA PHE A 87 28.26 -7.06 3.81
C PHE A 87 29.17 -6.58 2.68
N PRO A 88 29.58 -5.30 2.68
CA PRO A 88 30.64 -4.85 1.80
C PRO A 88 31.96 -5.59 2.10
N PRO A 89 32.89 -5.71 1.13
CA PRO A 89 34.24 -6.15 1.40
C PRO A 89 34.88 -5.32 2.54
N GLU A 90 35.67 -5.95 3.40
CA GLU A 90 36.18 -5.33 4.63
C GLU A 90 36.86 -3.96 4.39
N THR A 91 37.67 -3.84 3.34
CA THR A 91 38.34 -2.59 2.96
C THR A 91 37.34 -1.50 2.60
N ILE A 92 36.29 -1.85 1.86
CA ILE A 92 35.23 -0.92 1.46
C ILE A 92 34.37 -0.54 2.66
N ASP A 93 33.95 -1.50 3.49
CA ASP A 93 33.13 -1.21 4.68
C ASP A 93 33.84 -0.24 5.64
N LYS A 94 35.13 -0.46 5.90
CA LYS A 94 35.95 0.47 6.71
C LYS A 94 36.01 1.86 6.09
N ALA A 95 36.15 1.95 4.77
CA ALA A 95 36.21 3.22 4.06
C ALA A 95 34.85 3.95 4.10
N LEU A 96 33.74 3.26 3.87
CA LEU A 96 32.38 3.83 3.93
C LEU A 96 32.07 4.36 5.34
N ARG A 97 32.39 3.59 6.39
CA ARG A 97 32.26 4.02 7.79
C ARG A 97 33.04 5.30 8.08
N ARG A 98 34.28 5.40 7.55
CA ARG A 98 35.11 6.59 7.68
C ARG A 98 34.49 7.78 6.93
N ILE A 99 34.12 7.58 5.67
CA ILE A 99 33.53 8.61 4.80
C ILE A 99 32.29 9.21 5.45
N VAL A 100 31.31 8.39 5.87
CA VAL A 100 30.08 8.90 6.49
C VAL A 100 30.39 9.69 7.76
N LYS A 101 31.30 9.18 8.60
CA LYS A 101 31.71 9.86 9.84
C LYS A 101 32.40 11.21 9.60
N GLU A 102 33.27 11.29 8.61
CA GLU A 102 34.07 12.49 8.31
C GLU A 102 33.27 13.53 7.51
N GLU A 103 32.52 13.08 6.51
CA GLU A 103 31.84 13.95 5.54
C GLU A 103 30.39 14.26 5.91
N HIS A 104 29.70 13.42 6.69
CA HIS A 104 28.36 13.70 7.19
C HIS A 104 28.27 13.42 8.71
N PRO A 105 28.97 14.20 9.55
CA PRO A 105 29.03 13.96 10.98
C PRO A 105 27.64 13.93 11.62
N GLY A 106 27.36 12.88 12.41
CA GLY A 106 26.07 12.67 13.08
C GLY A 106 25.15 11.70 12.33
N MET A 107 25.42 11.39 11.06
CA MET A 107 24.63 10.42 10.30
C MET A 107 24.98 8.98 10.67
N HIS A 108 23.96 8.10 10.67
CA HIS A 108 24.16 6.68 10.95
C HIS A 108 24.60 5.90 9.71
N TYR A 109 25.44 4.88 9.93
CA TYR A 109 25.85 3.92 8.90
C TYR A 109 25.64 2.50 9.40
N ILE A 110 25.01 1.67 8.56
CA ILE A 110 24.91 0.22 8.76
C ILE A 110 25.55 -0.51 7.58
N SER A 111 26.13 -1.70 7.82
CA SER A 111 26.81 -2.44 6.75
C SER A 111 25.87 -3.25 5.87
N SER A 112 24.84 -3.87 6.45
CA SER A 112 23.90 -4.74 5.76
C SER A 112 22.48 -4.18 5.86
N SER A 113 21.73 -4.24 4.76
CA SER A 113 20.30 -3.96 4.78
C SER A 113 19.49 -5.07 5.44
N ALA A 114 20.02 -6.28 5.62
CA ALA A 114 19.24 -7.44 6.06
C ALA A 114 19.67 -8.04 7.40
N ASP A 115 20.80 -7.61 7.96
CA ASP A 115 21.43 -8.23 9.13
C ASP A 115 21.72 -7.24 10.27
N ASP A 116 22.24 -7.77 11.37
CA ASP A 116 22.63 -7.04 12.58
C ASP A 116 21.49 -6.24 13.23
N VAL A 117 21.46 -4.93 13.01
CA VAL A 117 20.51 -4.00 13.64
C VAL A 117 19.16 -3.95 12.93
N VAL A 118 19.08 -4.51 11.73
CA VAL A 118 17.87 -4.62 10.92
C VAL A 118 17.58 -6.08 10.56
N SER A 119 16.50 -6.27 9.83
CA SER A 119 16.16 -7.52 9.15
C SER A 119 15.69 -7.16 7.73
N GLY A 120 15.92 -8.01 6.73
CA GLY A 120 15.58 -7.63 5.35
C GLY A 120 15.23 -8.77 4.41
N HIS A 121 15.39 -10.02 4.84
CA HIS A 121 15.00 -11.15 4.01
C HIS A 121 13.48 -11.33 4.04
N GLY A 122 12.85 -11.16 2.88
CA GLY A 122 11.40 -11.19 2.58
C GLY A 122 10.38 -11.53 3.69
N PRO A 123 9.33 -12.30 3.39
CA PRO A 123 8.96 -12.83 2.07
C PRO A 123 8.67 -11.71 1.04
N TYR A 124 8.73 -12.08 -0.24
CA TYR A 124 8.41 -11.20 -1.37
C TYR A 124 7.12 -11.62 -2.09
N ARG A 125 6.39 -12.59 -1.53
CA ARG A 125 5.17 -13.19 -2.10
C ARG A 125 3.94 -12.88 -1.26
N MET A 126 2.76 -13.00 -1.86
CA MET A 126 1.50 -12.83 -1.14
C MET A 126 1.31 -13.96 -0.11
N LEU A 127 0.93 -13.57 1.11
CA LEU A 127 0.55 -14.48 2.19
C LEU A 127 -0.90 -14.24 2.59
N PRO A 128 -1.60 -15.23 3.17
CA PRO A 128 -2.87 -14.97 3.83
C PRO A 128 -2.74 -13.89 4.91
N ALA A 129 -3.75 -13.05 5.07
CA ALA A 129 -3.76 -11.91 5.99
C ALA A 129 -3.26 -12.27 7.40
N LYS A 130 -3.82 -13.34 7.98
CA LYS A 130 -3.45 -13.84 9.31
C LYS A 130 -1.96 -14.18 9.44
N THR A 131 -1.34 -14.70 8.38
CA THR A 131 0.06 -15.11 8.40
C THR A 131 0.99 -13.93 8.63
N TYR A 132 0.70 -12.73 8.10
CA TYR A 132 1.53 -11.54 8.32
C TYR A 132 1.67 -11.19 9.81
N PHE A 133 0.58 -11.32 10.58
CA PHE A 133 0.54 -11.06 12.03
C PHE A 133 1.27 -12.11 12.86
N THR A 134 1.56 -13.29 12.29
CA THR A 134 2.21 -14.40 12.99
C THR A 134 3.60 -14.73 12.45
N LEU A 135 4.18 -13.90 11.58
CA LEU A 135 5.54 -14.10 11.09
C LEU A 135 6.53 -14.10 12.26
N GLU A 136 7.37 -15.13 12.33
CA GLU A 136 8.40 -15.25 13.36
C GLU A 136 9.61 -14.37 13.05
N THR A 137 9.90 -14.14 11.77
CA THR A 137 11.08 -13.41 11.30
C THR A 137 10.77 -11.96 10.93
N GLY A 138 11.70 -11.07 11.28
CA GLY A 138 11.70 -9.67 10.85
C GLY A 138 10.61 -8.79 11.48
N ASN A 139 9.91 -9.27 12.51
CA ASN A 139 8.89 -8.49 13.20
C ASN A 139 9.45 -7.69 14.38
N ASP A 140 10.56 -8.08 14.98
CA ASP A 140 11.16 -7.47 16.19
C ASP A 140 12.22 -6.39 15.89
N LYS A 141 12.57 -6.19 14.62
CA LYS A 141 13.48 -5.14 14.13
C LYS A 141 12.82 -4.27 13.07
N PHE A 142 13.47 -3.17 12.72
CA PHE A 142 13.17 -2.47 11.47
C PHE A 142 13.36 -3.46 10.33
N HIS A 143 12.31 -3.67 9.53
CA HIS A 143 12.33 -4.61 8.43
C HIS A 143 12.48 -3.86 7.11
N SER A 144 13.64 -4.00 6.46
CA SER A 144 14.08 -3.13 5.36
C SER A 144 13.49 -3.51 4.00
N GLU A 145 12.95 -4.71 3.84
CA GLU A 145 12.33 -5.19 2.61
C GLU A 145 11.31 -6.29 2.91
N ARG A 146 10.04 -6.06 2.59
CA ARG A 146 9.02 -7.12 2.49
C ARG A 146 7.98 -6.73 1.47
N GLY A 147 7.54 -7.71 0.70
CA GLY A 147 6.72 -7.45 -0.46
C GLY A 147 5.71 -8.53 -0.76
N MET A 148 4.81 -8.21 -1.67
CA MET A 148 3.93 -9.13 -2.36
C MET A 148 3.68 -8.62 -3.78
N PRO A 149 3.19 -9.46 -4.70
CA PRO A 149 2.72 -8.98 -5.99
C PRO A 149 1.66 -7.87 -5.85
N ASN A 150 1.64 -6.92 -6.78
CA ASN A 150 0.59 -5.91 -6.90
C ASN A 150 0.16 -5.84 -8.36
N VAL A 151 -0.96 -6.50 -8.63
CA VAL A 151 -1.50 -6.67 -9.98
C VAL A 151 -2.14 -5.37 -10.47
N LEU A 152 -1.87 -5.04 -11.73
CA LEU A 152 -2.37 -3.85 -12.42
C LEU A 152 -3.91 -3.78 -12.45
N THR A 153 -4.46 -2.57 -12.59
CA THR A 153 -5.87 -2.38 -12.97
C THR A 153 -6.10 -2.86 -14.40
N TYR A 154 -7.35 -3.18 -14.76
CA TYR A 154 -7.66 -3.66 -16.11
C TYR A 154 -7.28 -2.64 -17.19
N GLU A 155 -7.43 -1.34 -16.92
CA GLU A 155 -7.00 -0.27 -17.82
C GLU A 155 -5.49 -0.31 -18.08
N SER A 156 -4.69 -0.60 -17.07
CA SER A 156 -3.23 -0.73 -17.21
C SER A 156 -2.79 -2.07 -17.81
N PHE A 157 -3.57 -3.14 -17.64
CA PHE A 157 -3.40 -4.38 -18.42
C PHE A 157 -3.48 -4.10 -19.92
N LEU A 158 -4.50 -3.35 -20.35
CA LEU A 158 -4.72 -3.00 -21.77
C LEU A 158 -3.60 -2.11 -22.34
N ARG A 159 -2.89 -1.36 -21.50
CA ARG A 159 -1.71 -0.56 -21.89
C ARG A 159 -0.44 -1.40 -21.98
N THR A 160 -0.36 -2.49 -21.24
CA THR A 160 0.86 -3.26 -21.01
C THR A 160 0.98 -4.45 -21.93
N TYR A 161 -0.09 -5.22 -22.10
CA TYR A 161 -0.07 -6.49 -22.83
C TYR A 161 -0.59 -6.36 -24.26
N SER A 162 -0.08 -7.21 -25.15
CA SER A 162 -0.70 -7.38 -26.47
C SER A 162 -2.08 -8.04 -26.34
N PRO A 163 -2.99 -7.87 -27.31
CA PRO A 163 -4.30 -8.53 -27.28
C PRO A 163 -4.22 -10.06 -27.11
N GLU A 164 -3.16 -10.70 -27.62
CA GLU A 164 -2.94 -12.14 -27.51
C GLU A 164 -2.28 -12.54 -26.18
N GLY A 165 -1.50 -11.65 -25.57
CA GLY A 165 -0.78 -11.88 -24.31
C GLY A 165 -1.58 -11.56 -23.05
N ILE A 166 -2.68 -10.80 -23.19
CA ILE A 166 -3.47 -10.34 -22.06
C ILE A 166 -4.22 -11.48 -21.34
N TRP A 167 -4.62 -12.53 -22.06
CA TRP A 167 -5.32 -13.69 -21.48
C TRP A 167 -5.31 -14.92 -22.41
N PRO A 168 -5.15 -16.16 -21.88
CA PRO A 168 -4.82 -16.51 -20.49
C PRO A 168 -3.38 -16.10 -20.11
N GLN A 169 -2.98 -16.31 -18.85
CA GLN A 169 -1.61 -16.05 -18.40
C GLN A 169 -0.59 -16.72 -19.34
N SER A 170 0.34 -15.92 -19.84
CA SER A 170 1.33 -16.28 -20.86
C SER A 170 2.76 -15.96 -20.39
N ASP A 171 3.74 -16.23 -21.24
CA ASP A 171 5.13 -15.82 -21.03
C ASP A 171 5.28 -14.29 -20.92
N GLN A 172 4.44 -13.51 -21.60
CA GLN A 172 4.42 -12.04 -21.45
C GLN A 172 4.19 -11.61 -20.00
N TRP A 173 3.41 -12.35 -19.21
CA TRP A 173 3.21 -12.03 -17.80
C TRP A 173 4.49 -12.23 -17.00
N GLY A 174 5.24 -13.29 -17.31
CA GLY A 174 6.55 -13.53 -16.74
C GLY A 174 7.58 -12.50 -17.19
N MET A 175 7.47 -11.96 -18.41
CA MET A 175 8.28 -10.82 -18.84
C MET A 175 8.03 -9.63 -17.92
N HIS A 176 6.78 -9.28 -17.63
CA HIS A 176 6.39 -8.23 -16.69
C HIS A 176 6.45 -8.66 -15.20
N ASP A 177 7.48 -9.41 -14.84
CA ASP A 177 7.86 -9.85 -13.48
C ASP A 177 6.88 -10.81 -12.76
N TYR A 178 5.79 -11.24 -13.40
CA TYR A 178 4.79 -12.14 -12.81
C TYR A 178 5.12 -13.63 -13.05
N THR A 179 6.36 -14.04 -12.76
CA THR A 179 6.74 -15.46 -12.89
C THR A 179 6.16 -16.30 -11.74
N LEU A 180 5.75 -17.53 -12.05
CA LEU A 180 5.00 -18.41 -11.13
C LEU A 180 5.84 -18.90 -9.94
N GLU A 181 7.10 -19.24 -10.18
CA GLU A 181 7.98 -19.93 -9.21
C GLU A 181 9.17 -19.07 -8.72
N GLY A 182 9.15 -17.75 -8.98
CA GLY A 182 10.16 -16.80 -8.50
C GLY A 182 9.92 -16.29 -7.07
N ALA A 183 10.71 -15.29 -6.65
CA ALA A 183 10.61 -14.68 -5.32
C ALA A 183 9.21 -14.10 -5.03
N GLN A 184 8.58 -13.50 -6.05
CA GLN A 184 7.22 -12.98 -6.01
C GLN A 184 6.16 -14.08 -5.86
N GLY A 185 6.48 -15.33 -6.26
CA GLY A 185 5.62 -16.50 -6.13
C GLY A 185 4.21 -16.31 -6.68
N ALA A 186 4.05 -15.90 -7.93
CA ALA A 186 2.74 -15.56 -8.51
C ALA A 186 1.72 -16.71 -8.45
N THR A 187 2.16 -17.97 -8.37
CA THR A 187 1.28 -19.12 -8.08
C THR A 187 0.47 -18.91 -6.81
N SER A 188 1.09 -18.44 -5.72
CA SER A 188 0.40 -18.21 -4.45
C SER A 188 -0.67 -17.11 -4.55
N PHE A 189 -0.41 -16.08 -5.35
CA PHE A 189 -1.37 -15.01 -5.59
C PHE A 189 -2.58 -15.54 -6.40
N ASN A 190 -2.33 -16.32 -7.45
CA ASN A 190 -3.38 -16.97 -8.24
C ASN A 190 -4.22 -17.94 -7.39
N GLU A 191 -3.60 -18.73 -6.52
CA GLU A 191 -4.28 -19.66 -5.61
C GLU A 191 -5.17 -18.94 -4.59
N ILE A 192 -4.74 -17.78 -4.07
CA ILE A 192 -5.54 -16.96 -3.17
C ILE A 192 -6.77 -16.40 -3.89
N ILE A 193 -6.63 -15.91 -5.14
CA ILE A 193 -7.79 -15.52 -5.95
C ILE A 193 -8.73 -16.70 -6.14
N ALA A 194 -8.21 -17.85 -6.61
CA ALA A 194 -9.02 -19.01 -6.94
C ALA A 194 -9.78 -19.56 -5.73
N THR A 195 -9.14 -19.58 -4.56
CA THR A 195 -9.74 -20.06 -3.31
C THR A 195 -10.78 -19.08 -2.80
N GLY A 196 -10.44 -17.78 -2.76
CA GLY A 196 -11.30 -16.72 -2.25
C GLY A 196 -12.50 -16.44 -3.12
N TYR A 197 -12.29 -16.24 -4.42
CA TYR A 197 -13.29 -15.66 -5.30
C TYR A 197 -13.68 -16.58 -6.46
N GLY A 198 -12.96 -17.68 -6.64
CA GLY A 198 -13.13 -18.62 -7.75
C GLY A 198 -12.14 -18.33 -8.89
N GLN A 199 -12.05 -19.28 -9.83
CA GLN A 199 -11.14 -19.15 -10.97
C GLN A 199 -11.61 -18.03 -11.91
N PRO A 200 -10.77 -17.01 -12.20
CA PRO A 200 -11.11 -16.00 -13.18
C PRO A 200 -11.08 -16.59 -14.60
N GLU A 201 -12.02 -16.16 -15.45
CA GLU A 201 -12.17 -16.66 -16.83
C GLU A 201 -11.72 -15.64 -17.88
N SER A 202 -11.36 -14.42 -17.46
CA SER A 202 -10.85 -13.35 -18.33
C SER A 202 -9.84 -12.46 -17.62
N ALA A 203 -9.04 -11.70 -18.40
CA ALA A 203 -8.13 -10.69 -17.84
C ALA A 203 -8.84 -9.64 -16.99
N LYS A 204 -10.07 -9.26 -17.37
CA LYS A 204 -10.86 -8.30 -16.61
C LYS A 204 -11.26 -8.87 -15.25
N GLU A 205 -11.77 -10.10 -15.21
CA GLU A 205 -12.11 -10.77 -13.96
C GLU A 205 -10.87 -10.97 -13.08
N PHE A 206 -9.75 -11.39 -13.68
CA PHE A 206 -8.49 -11.52 -12.95
C PHE A 206 -8.06 -10.19 -12.34
N ALA A 207 -8.01 -9.10 -13.12
CA ALA A 207 -7.60 -7.78 -12.64
C ALA A 207 -8.54 -7.23 -11.56
N ASP A 208 -9.86 -7.40 -11.71
CA ASP A 208 -10.85 -6.95 -10.74
C ASP A 208 -10.74 -7.74 -9.41
N LEU A 209 -10.59 -9.07 -9.49
CA LEU A 209 -10.42 -9.92 -8.30
C LEU A 209 -9.05 -9.71 -7.64
N ALA A 210 -8.02 -9.44 -8.42
CA ALA A 210 -6.69 -9.14 -7.90
C ALA A 210 -6.67 -7.85 -7.06
N GLN A 211 -7.56 -6.88 -7.33
CA GLN A 211 -7.65 -5.68 -6.49
C GLN A 211 -8.10 -6.00 -5.05
N TRP A 212 -8.90 -7.04 -4.84
CA TRP A 212 -9.21 -7.50 -3.48
C TRP A 212 -7.95 -8.00 -2.76
N VAL A 213 -7.17 -8.84 -3.44
CA VAL A 213 -5.93 -9.41 -2.90
C VAL A 213 -4.88 -8.33 -2.68
N ASN A 214 -4.75 -7.37 -3.60
CA ASN A 214 -3.91 -6.18 -3.44
C ASN A 214 -4.32 -5.40 -2.19
N TYR A 215 -5.62 -5.14 -1.98
CA TYR A 215 -6.08 -4.38 -0.83
C TYR A 215 -5.81 -5.11 0.49
N ASP A 216 -6.31 -6.33 0.63
CA ASP A 216 -6.21 -7.07 1.89
C ASP A 216 -4.78 -7.45 2.24
N GLY A 217 -3.99 -7.87 1.24
CA GLY A 217 -2.60 -8.26 1.43
C GLY A 217 -1.75 -7.09 1.90
N HIS A 218 -1.83 -5.95 1.22
CA HIS A 218 -1.03 -4.78 1.62
C HIS A 218 -1.52 -4.15 2.92
N ARG A 219 -2.84 -4.10 3.16
CA ARG A 219 -3.37 -3.68 4.46
C ARG A 219 -2.82 -4.56 5.58
N SER A 220 -2.90 -5.88 5.44
CA SER A 220 -2.41 -6.83 6.45
C SER A 220 -0.89 -6.74 6.64
N LEU A 221 -0.14 -6.55 5.55
CA LEU A 221 1.32 -6.37 5.60
C LEU A 221 1.71 -5.20 6.52
N PHE A 222 1.02 -4.06 6.40
CA PHE A 222 1.28 -2.87 7.21
C PHE A 222 0.66 -2.95 8.61
N GLU A 223 -0.61 -3.34 8.75
CA GLU A 223 -1.30 -3.46 10.04
C GLU A 223 -0.61 -4.48 10.97
N SER A 224 0.03 -5.52 10.42
CA SER A 224 0.79 -6.52 11.20
C SER A 224 1.96 -5.94 12.01
N ARG A 225 2.40 -4.72 11.67
CA ARG A 225 3.50 -4.03 12.36
C ARG A 225 3.07 -3.33 13.65
N SER A 226 1.78 -3.34 13.98
CA SER A 226 1.21 -2.64 15.14
C SER A 226 1.84 -3.02 16.48
N LYS A 227 2.35 -4.24 16.65
CA LYS A 227 2.92 -4.69 17.92
C LYS A 227 4.29 -4.08 18.22
N ASN A 228 5.24 -4.22 17.30
CA ASN A 228 6.63 -3.87 17.53
C ASN A 228 7.00 -2.50 16.95
N ARG A 229 6.28 -2.01 15.92
CA ARG A 229 6.38 -0.65 15.35
C ARG A 229 7.80 -0.16 15.03
N MET A 230 8.74 -1.08 14.83
CA MET A 230 10.15 -0.76 14.55
C MET A 230 10.41 -0.25 13.13
N GLY A 231 9.38 -0.09 12.29
CA GLY A 231 9.50 0.28 10.88
C GLY A 231 9.40 -0.90 9.91
N LEU A 232 8.90 -0.62 8.72
CA LEU A 232 8.78 -1.54 7.58
C LEU A 232 9.00 -0.75 6.29
N LEU A 233 9.91 -1.20 5.45
CA LEU A 233 10.07 -0.73 4.08
C LEU A 233 9.50 -1.78 3.14
N MET A 234 8.60 -1.33 2.25
CA MET A 234 7.96 -2.19 1.28
C MET A 234 8.90 -2.50 0.12
N TRP A 235 8.96 -3.77 -0.26
CA TRP A 235 9.56 -4.22 -1.52
C TRP A 235 8.44 -4.40 -2.56
N MET A 236 8.26 -3.48 -3.49
CA MET A 236 8.83 -2.13 -3.62
C MET A 236 7.68 -1.15 -3.75
N SER A 237 7.95 0.15 -3.71
CA SER A 237 6.92 1.18 -3.75
C SER A 237 6.63 1.71 -5.16
N HIS A 238 7.60 1.65 -6.07
CA HIS A 238 7.54 2.23 -7.43
C HIS A 238 8.25 1.32 -8.44
N SER A 239 7.59 1.07 -9.58
CA SER A 239 8.15 0.26 -10.67
C SER A 239 8.85 1.13 -11.72
N CYS A 240 9.99 0.65 -12.24
CA CYS A 240 10.75 1.34 -13.29
C CYS A 240 10.21 1.10 -14.71
N TRP A 241 9.21 0.22 -14.83
CA TRP A 241 8.56 -0.18 -16.07
C TRP A 241 7.20 -0.84 -15.74
N PRO A 242 6.30 -1.08 -16.71
CA PRO A 242 5.06 -1.80 -16.44
C PRO A 242 5.35 -3.17 -15.80
N SER A 243 4.96 -3.35 -14.55
CA SER A 243 5.22 -4.55 -13.76
C SER A 243 3.95 -5.02 -13.09
N MET A 244 3.94 -6.26 -12.62
CA MET A 244 2.82 -6.89 -11.92
C MET A 244 3.15 -7.20 -10.45
N VAL A 245 4.32 -6.79 -9.98
CA VAL A 245 4.82 -7.08 -8.64
C VAL A 245 5.35 -5.82 -7.98
N TRP A 246 5.40 -5.84 -6.64
CA TRP A 246 6.28 -4.95 -5.86
C TRP A 246 6.14 -3.47 -6.23
N GLN A 247 4.93 -2.96 -6.15
CA GLN A 247 4.59 -1.56 -6.40
C GLN A 247 3.37 -1.20 -5.56
N THR A 248 3.07 0.09 -5.39
CA THR A 248 1.84 0.55 -4.70
C THR A 248 0.83 1.15 -5.66
N TYR A 249 1.35 1.84 -6.67
CA TYR A 249 0.73 2.33 -7.89
C TYR A 249 1.59 1.84 -9.05
N ASP A 250 1.03 1.77 -10.25
CA ASP A 250 1.76 1.23 -11.39
C ASP A 250 2.66 2.25 -12.11
N TYR A 251 3.40 1.77 -13.11
CA TYR A 251 4.29 2.58 -13.95
C TYR A 251 3.63 3.82 -14.58
N TYR A 252 2.33 3.78 -14.84
CA TYR A 252 1.57 4.89 -15.41
C TYR A 252 1.07 5.87 -14.34
N PHE A 253 1.46 5.69 -13.07
CA PHE A 253 0.95 6.39 -11.90
C PHE A 253 -0.53 6.14 -11.62
N GLU A 254 -1.09 5.00 -12.06
CA GLU A 254 -2.42 4.55 -11.65
C GLU A 254 -2.35 3.98 -10.22
N PRO A 255 -3.06 4.58 -9.25
CA PRO A 255 -3.16 4.01 -7.91
C PRO A 255 -3.98 2.71 -7.94
N THR A 256 -3.35 1.58 -7.60
CA THR A 256 -4.08 0.30 -7.44
C THR A 256 -4.74 0.25 -6.08
N ALA A 257 -5.49 -0.81 -5.77
CA ALA A 257 -6.06 -1.01 -4.45
C ALA A 257 -4.98 -1.11 -3.33
N ALA A 258 -3.75 -1.49 -3.68
CA ALA A 258 -2.62 -1.52 -2.74
C ALA A 258 -2.31 -0.12 -2.18
N TYR A 259 -2.32 0.91 -3.04
CA TYR A 259 -2.12 2.31 -2.64
C TYR A 259 -3.06 2.72 -1.51
N PHE A 260 -4.35 2.43 -1.67
CA PHE A 260 -5.38 2.82 -0.71
C PHE A 260 -5.35 1.97 0.55
N ALA A 261 -5.02 0.69 0.44
CA ALA A 261 -4.84 -0.19 1.58
C ALA A 261 -3.68 0.25 2.48
N ILE A 262 -2.57 0.66 1.88
CA ILE A 262 -1.40 1.17 2.59
C ILE A 262 -1.70 2.51 3.24
N LYS A 263 -2.32 3.42 2.48
CA LYS A 263 -2.78 4.72 2.99
C LYS A 263 -3.68 4.55 4.21
N LYS A 264 -4.60 3.58 4.17
CA LYS A 264 -5.50 3.21 5.27
C LYS A 264 -4.73 2.64 6.46
N ALA A 265 -3.91 1.62 6.25
CA ALA A 265 -3.15 0.95 7.31
C ALA A 265 -2.10 1.85 7.99
N SER A 266 -1.71 2.94 7.32
CA SER A 266 -0.70 3.90 7.78
C SER A 266 -1.30 5.22 8.27
N GLU A 267 -2.61 5.28 8.51
CA GLU A 267 -3.25 6.45 9.12
C GLU A 267 -2.54 6.83 10.45
N PRO A 268 -2.29 8.12 10.74
CA PRO A 268 -1.59 8.53 11.96
C PRO A 268 -2.23 8.02 13.27
N LEU A 269 -3.56 7.93 13.28
CA LEU A 269 -4.39 7.29 14.30
C LEU A 269 -5.34 6.34 13.59
N HIS A 270 -5.21 5.05 13.85
CA HIS A 270 -5.83 4.00 13.05
C HIS A 270 -6.58 2.99 13.91
N ILE A 271 -7.74 2.51 13.44
CA ILE A 271 -8.44 1.36 14.03
C ILE A 271 -8.34 0.16 13.09
N GLN A 272 -7.88 -0.98 13.62
CA GLN A 272 -7.64 -2.19 12.86
C GLN A 272 -8.14 -3.45 13.58
N TRP A 273 -8.33 -4.53 12.82
CA TRP A 273 -8.59 -5.87 13.33
C TRP A 273 -7.35 -6.74 13.17
N ASN A 274 -6.93 -7.39 14.25
CA ASN A 274 -5.88 -8.38 14.25
C ASN A 274 -6.47 -9.79 14.00
N PRO A 275 -6.36 -10.36 12.78
CA PRO A 275 -6.92 -11.67 12.44
C PRO A 275 -6.24 -12.86 13.14
N ALA A 276 -5.08 -12.66 13.75
CA ALA A 276 -4.41 -13.71 14.51
C ALA A 276 -5.01 -13.88 15.92
N THR A 277 -5.45 -12.77 16.53
CA THR A 277 -5.98 -12.77 17.90
C THR A 277 -7.45 -12.37 17.98
N ASP A 278 -8.11 -12.04 16.87
CA ASP A 278 -9.47 -11.47 16.83
C ASP A 278 -9.69 -10.26 17.74
N GLU A 279 -8.62 -9.48 17.97
CA GLU A 279 -8.69 -8.24 18.74
C GLU A 279 -8.79 -7.04 17.80
N VAL A 280 -9.58 -6.05 18.18
CA VAL A 280 -9.55 -4.70 17.61
C VAL A 280 -8.52 -3.89 18.36
N GLU A 281 -7.67 -3.23 17.58
CA GLU A 281 -6.55 -2.43 18.03
C GLU A 281 -6.75 -0.98 17.59
N VAL A 282 -6.48 -0.03 18.49
CA VAL A 282 -6.27 1.38 18.15
C VAL A 282 -4.77 1.63 18.13
N VAL A 283 -4.23 1.87 16.95
CA VAL A 283 -2.80 2.11 16.69
C VAL A 283 -2.59 3.61 16.50
N ASN A 284 -1.76 4.20 17.34
CA ASN A 284 -1.43 5.62 17.27
C ASN A 284 0.06 5.76 16.98
N TYR A 285 0.37 6.05 15.73
CA TYR A 285 1.75 6.19 15.27
C TYR A 285 2.33 7.55 15.69
N HIS A 286 1.60 8.65 15.48
CA HIS A 286 2.09 10.02 15.73
C HIS A 286 0.97 11.07 15.88
N ALA A 287 -0.16 10.70 16.46
CA ALA A 287 -1.33 11.57 16.60
C ALA A 287 -1.43 12.25 17.98
N GLY A 288 -0.35 12.26 18.78
CA GLY A 288 -0.33 12.77 20.15
C GLY A 288 -1.20 11.97 21.13
N LEU A 289 -1.45 12.55 22.31
CA LEU A 289 -2.39 11.97 23.29
C LEU A 289 -3.84 12.22 22.84
N ARG A 290 -4.63 11.15 22.74
CA ARG A 290 -6.04 11.16 22.31
C ARG A 290 -6.91 10.44 23.35
N PRO A 291 -7.43 11.16 24.35
CA PRO A 291 -8.29 10.58 25.37
C PRO A 291 -9.74 10.50 24.90
N GLY A 292 -10.50 9.54 25.42
CA GLY A 292 -11.94 9.45 25.23
C GLY A 292 -12.37 9.06 23.82
N LEU A 293 -11.51 8.39 23.04
CA LEU A 293 -11.88 7.86 21.73
C LEU A 293 -12.97 6.78 21.91
N LYS A 294 -13.91 6.72 20.99
CA LYS A 294 -14.93 5.67 20.96
C LYS A 294 -14.63 4.70 19.84
N ALA A 295 -14.27 3.47 20.19
CA ALA A 295 -14.09 2.38 19.25
C ALA A 295 -15.40 1.58 19.17
N ARG A 296 -16.06 1.64 18.01
CA ARG A 296 -17.26 0.85 17.69
C ARG A 296 -16.92 -0.23 16.67
N VAL A 297 -17.43 -1.43 16.93
CA VAL A 297 -17.22 -2.63 16.11
C VAL A 297 -18.57 -3.25 15.81
N GLN A 298 -18.78 -3.61 14.55
CA GLN A 298 -19.97 -4.34 14.10
C GLN A 298 -19.54 -5.55 13.27
N VAL A 299 -20.07 -6.73 13.61
CA VAL A 299 -20.01 -7.92 12.76
C VAL A 299 -21.35 -8.01 12.02
N LEU A 300 -21.28 -7.98 10.70
CA LEU A 300 -22.43 -7.85 9.81
C LEU A 300 -22.56 -9.11 8.95
N ASN A 301 -23.79 -9.58 8.74
CA ASN A 301 -24.05 -10.56 7.70
C ASN A 301 -23.86 -9.95 6.30
N MET A 302 -23.90 -10.82 5.28
CA MET A 302 -23.73 -10.43 3.88
C MET A 302 -24.83 -9.47 3.38
N ASP A 303 -26.01 -9.49 4.00
CA ASP A 303 -27.12 -8.56 3.77
C ASP A 303 -27.00 -7.27 4.61
N ALA A 304 -25.84 -7.02 5.20
CA ALA A 304 -25.54 -5.90 6.11
C ALA A 304 -26.35 -5.87 7.41
N THR A 305 -27.08 -6.93 7.78
CA THR A 305 -27.70 -7.02 9.11
C THR A 305 -26.64 -7.18 10.20
N VAL A 306 -26.78 -6.44 11.30
CA VAL A 306 -25.85 -6.51 12.45
C VAL A 306 -26.11 -7.80 13.22
N ALA A 307 -25.13 -8.70 13.23
CA ALA A 307 -25.16 -9.94 14.01
C ALA A 307 -24.59 -9.76 15.42
N TRP A 308 -23.62 -8.84 15.55
CA TRP A 308 -22.99 -8.51 16.83
C TRP A 308 -22.44 -7.09 16.76
N GLU A 309 -22.51 -6.34 17.86
CA GLU A 309 -21.89 -5.02 17.96
C GLU A 309 -21.39 -4.73 19.38
N LYS A 310 -20.36 -3.89 19.47
CA LYS A 310 -19.82 -3.40 20.73
C LYS A 310 -19.20 -2.02 20.55
N GLU A 311 -19.31 -1.20 21.58
CA GLU A 311 -18.64 0.10 21.69
C GLU A 311 -17.87 0.15 23.02
N VAL A 312 -16.65 0.68 22.98
CA VAL A 312 -15.86 0.98 24.18
C VAL A 312 -15.20 2.34 24.05
N THR A 313 -14.94 2.98 25.19
CA THR A 313 -14.06 4.15 25.25
C THR A 313 -12.61 3.69 25.47
N VAL A 314 -11.67 4.28 24.74
CA VAL A 314 -10.24 3.99 24.81
C VAL A 314 -9.45 5.30 24.77
N ASP A 315 -8.44 5.40 25.63
CA ASP A 315 -7.44 6.46 25.55
C ASP A 315 -6.25 5.90 24.76
N SER A 316 -5.70 6.67 23.83
CA SER A 316 -4.52 6.27 23.08
C SER A 316 -3.42 7.32 23.19
N ARG A 317 -2.19 6.89 23.50
CA ARG A 317 -1.01 7.76 23.50
C ARG A 317 -0.25 7.59 22.19
N GLU A 318 0.58 8.57 21.87
CA GLU A 318 1.51 8.43 20.76
C GLU A 318 2.42 7.20 20.93
N ASP A 319 2.73 6.53 19.83
CA ASP A 319 3.50 5.28 19.74
C ASP A 319 2.93 4.12 20.60
N THR A 320 1.61 3.96 20.58
CA THR A 320 0.93 2.85 21.28
C THR A 320 -0.01 2.07 20.38
N THR A 321 -0.26 0.82 20.81
CA THR A 321 -1.29 -0.05 20.25
C THR A 321 -2.15 -0.53 21.39
N GLU A 322 -3.37 0.00 21.46
CA GLU A 322 -4.33 -0.31 22.52
C GLU A 322 -5.31 -1.37 22.03
N LYS A 323 -5.33 -2.52 22.71
CA LYS A 323 -6.29 -3.59 22.43
C LYS A 323 -7.58 -3.28 23.16
N CYS A 324 -8.66 -2.99 22.44
CA CYS A 324 -9.87 -2.43 23.04
C CYS A 324 -11.06 -3.40 23.04
N ILE A 325 -11.22 -4.23 22.01
CA ILE A 325 -12.36 -5.15 21.87
C ILE A 325 -11.88 -6.50 21.33
N LYS A 326 -12.26 -7.61 21.97
CA LYS A 326 -12.17 -8.95 21.37
C LYS A 326 -13.46 -9.22 20.59
N LEU A 327 -13.36 -9.58 19.31
CA LEU A 327 -14.53 -9.93 18.50
C LEU A 327 -15.12 -11.26 18.93
N GLU A 328 -16.45 -11.34 18.81
CA GLU A 328 -17.22 -12.57 18.91
C GLU A 328 -17.95 -12.80 17.59
N PHE A 329 -17.98 -14.06 17.14
CA PHE A 329 -18.62 -14.46 15.89
C PHE A 329 -19.79 -15.40 16.20
N PRO A 330 -21.04 -14.90 16.19
CA PRO A 330 -22.22 -15.74 16.48
C PRO A 330 -22.41 -16.87 15.45
N ASP A 331 -23.02 -17.98 15.88
CA ASP A 331 -23.25 -19.16 15.01
C ASP A 331 -24.10 -18.84 13.76
N GLY A 332 -25.02 -17.88 13.90
CA GLY A 332 -25.99 -17.46 12.87
C GLY A 332 -25.40 -16.64 11.72
N LEU A 333 -24.09 -16.40 11.67
CA LEU A 333 -23.47 -15.60 10.61
C LEU A 333 -23.66 -16.21 9.21
N SER A 334 -23.76 -15.35 8.19
CA SER A 334 -23.65 -15.76 6.79
C SER A 334 -22.26 -16.34 6.48
N GLN A 335 -22.17 -17.10 5.38
CA GLN A 335 -20.92 -17.79 5.00
C GLN A 335 -19.75 -16.83 4.83
N VAL A 336 -20.00 -15.68 4.20
CA VAL A 336 -19.15 -14.50 4.25
C VAL A 336 -19.86 -13.45 5.10
N HIS A 337 -19.12 -12.76 5.94
CA HIS A 337 -19.61 -11.70 6.83
C HIS A 337 -18.57 -10.59 6.89
N PHE A 338 -18.98 -9.42 7.36
CA PHE A 338 -18.13 -8.24 7.39
C PHE A 338 -17.83 -7.79 8.81
N ILE A 339 -16.71 -7.12 8.98
CA ILE A 339 -16.32 -6.44 10.21
C ILE A 339 -16.19 -4.97 9.85
N LYS A 340 -17.04 -4.13 10.44
CA LYS A 340 -16.95 -2.68 10.33
C LYS A 340 -16.39 -2.11 11.64
N LEU A 341 -15.32 -1.32 11.51
CA LEU A 341 -14.67 -0.61 12.61
C LEU A 341 -14.84 0.89 12.40
N THR A 342 -15.22 1.59 13.46
CA THR A 342 -15.29 3.06 13.48
C THR A 342 -14.63 3.55 14.77
N LEU A 343 -13.68 4.46 14.63
CA LEU A 343 -13.07 5.20 15.74
C LEU A 343 -13.56 6.64 15.68
N GLU A 344 -14.21 7.09 16.74
CA GLU A 344 -14.73 8.45 16.82
C GLU A 344 -14.02 9.27 17.89
N GLU A 345 -13.85 10.55 17.59
CA GLU A 345 -13.42 11.57 18.54
C GLU A 345 -14.41 12.73 18.48
N ASN A 346 -14.98 13.11 19.62
CA ASN A 346 -15.97 14.21 19.71
C ASN A 346 -17.16 14.06 18.72
N GLY A 347 -17.61 12.82 18.47
CA GLY A 347 -18.72 12.51 17.58
C GLY A 347 -18.39 12.60 16.08
N LYS A 348 -17.10 12.65 15.72
CA LYS A 348 -16.63 12.57 14.33
C LYS A 348 -15.77 11.33 14.15
N ALA A 349 -16.01 10.59 13.06
CA ALA A 349 -15.13 9.50 12.67
C ALA A 349 -13.73 10.05 12.33
N VAL A 350 -12.71 9.50 12.98
CA VAL A 350 -11.29 9.82 12.75
C VAL A 350 -10.54 8.67 12.08
N SER A 351 -11.05 7.44 12.18
CA SER A 351 -10.60 6.29 11.40
C SER A 351 -11.78 5.33 11.21
N GLU A 352 -11.85 4.73 10.02
CA GLU A 352 -12.85 3.72 9.67
C GLU A 352 -12.17 2.63 8.86
N ASN A 353 -12.52 1.38 9.13
CA ASN A 353 -11.94 0.22 8.46
C ASN A 353 -12.99 -0.87 8.26
N PHE A 354 -12.91 -1.59 7.13
CA PHE A 354 -13.91 -2.56 6.72
C PHE A 354 -13.26 -3.83 6.20
N TYR A 355 -13.55 -4.95 6.83
CA TYR A 355 -12.99 -6.26 6.49
C TYR A 355 -14.09 -7.21 6.08
N HIS A 356 -13.73 -8.22 5.30
CA HIS A 356 -14.56 -9.38 5.10
C HIS A 356 -13.87 -10.62 5.67
N ARG A 357 -14.69 -11.54 6.17
CA ARG A 357 -14.26 -12.80 6.76
C ARG A 357 -15.26 -13.88 6.33
N SER A 358 -14.85 -15.13 6.39
CA SER A 358 -15.69 -16.27 6.04
C SER A 358 -15.67 -17.34 7.13
N LYS A 359 -16.72 -18.17 7.19
CA LYS A 359 -16.77 -19.35 8.08
C LYS A 359 -15.75 -20.41 7.67
N VAL A 360 -15.55 -20.58 6.37
CA VAL A 360 -14.45 -21.37 5.79
C VAL A 360 -13.35 -20.41 5.42
N GLU A 361 -12.23 -20.46 6.15
CA GLU A 361 -11.11 -19.51 6.03
C GLU A 361 -10.71 -19.27 4.56
N ASN A 362 -10.57 -18.00 4.18
CA ASN A 362 -10.22 -17.53 2.83
C ASN A 362 -11.16 -17.98 1.70
N ASN A 363 -12.39 -18.44 1.97
CA ASN A 363 -13.40 -18.71 0.95
C ASN A 363 -14.50 -17.65 0.97
N TYR A 364 -14.47 -16.77 -0.03
CA TYR A 364 -15.37 -15.62 -0.18
C TYR A 364 -16.36 -15.79 -1.34
N GLN A 365 -16.48 -16.99 -1.91
CA GLN A 365 -17.27 -17.19 -3.13
C GLN A 365 -18.77 -16.98 -2.93
N ALA A 366 -19.27 -17.01 -1.69
CA ALA A 366 -20.66 -16.64 -1.39
C ALA A 366 -20.99 -15.19 -1.75
N LEU A 367 -19.98 -14.30 -1.87
CA LEU A 367 -20.16 -12.92 -2.35
C LEU A 367 -20.77 -12.87 -3.76
N LYS A 368 -20.65 -13.92 -4.58
CA LYS A 368 -21.32 -14.02 -5.89
C LYS A 368 -22.84 -13.95 -5.81
N GLN A 369 -23.41 -14.18 -4.62
CA GLN A 369 -24.85 -14.11 -4.37
C GLN A 369 -25.32 -12.70 -4.02
N LEU A 370 -24.40 -11.73 -3.85
CA LEU A 370 -24.77 -10.34 -3.58
C LEU A 370 -25.59 -9.77 -4.75
N PRO A 371 -26.70 -9.07 -4.45
CA PRO A 371 -27.41 -8.29 -5.45
C PRO A 371 -26.50 -7.27 -6.12
N LYS A 372 -26.78 -6.98 -7.39
CA LYS A 372 -26.20 -5.80 -8.04
C LYS A 372 -26.83 -4.53 -7.45
N VAL A 373 -26.03 -3.48 -7.33
CA VAL A 373 -26.44 -2.21 -6.72
C VAL A 373 -26.10 -1.05 -7.64
N SER A 374 -27.04 -0.12 -7.82
CA SER A 374 -26.77 1.16 -8.47
C SER A 374 -26.50 2.22 -7.41
N LEU A 375 -25.33 2.84 -7.48
CA LEU A 375 -24.95 3.92 -6.57
C LEU A 375 -25.37 5.28 -7.14
N ARG A 376 -25.77 6.20 -6.27
CA ARG A 376 -25.98 7.60 -6.65
C ARG A 376 -24.67 8.35 -6.43
N ALA A 377 -24.08 8.87 -7.50
CA ALA A 377 -22.90 9.73 -7.41
C ALA A 377 -23.23 11.17 -7.82
N GLN A 378 -22.77 12.14 -7.04
CA GLN A 378 -22.79 13.56 -7.38
C GLN A 378 -21.37 14.07 -7.34
N THR A 379 -20.99 14.91 -8.30
CA THR A 379 -19.63 15.45 -8.37
C THR A 379 -19.66 16.95 -8.57
N GLN A 380 -18.84 17.65 -7.82
CA GLN A 380 -18.55 19.08 -8.01
C GLN A 380 -17.11 19.20 -8.46
N TYR A 381 -16.90 19.81 -9.62
CA TYR A 381 -15.57 20.06 -10.17
C TYR A 381 -15.22 21.54 -10.07
N GLU A 382 -13.98 21.82 -9.71
CA GLU A 382 -13.42 23.17 -9.64
C GLU A 382 -12.04 23.16 -10.31
N LYS A 383 -11.79 24.14 -11.18
CA LYS A 383 -10.46 24.39 -11.75
C LYS A 383 -9.92 25.68 -11.14
N GLY A 384 -8.79 25.59 -10.44
CA GLY A 384 -8.06 26.73 -9.91
C GLY A 384 -7.27 27.47 -11.00
N ASP A 385 -6.96 28.74 -10.72
CA ASP A 385 -6.12 29.58 -11.60
C ASP A 385 -4.65 29.09 -11.67
N ASP A 386 -4.24 28.27 -10.72
CA ASP A 386 -2.94 27.59 -10.65
C ASP A 386 -2.83 26.36 -11.55
N GLY A 387 -3.92 26.00 -12.25
CA GLY A 387 -3.99 24.81 -13.10
C GLY A 387 -4.22 23.51 -12.32
N GLU A 388 -4.57 23.57 -11.03
CA GLU A 388 -5.03 22.43 -10.26
C GLU A 388 -6.54 22.23 -10.44
N TRP A 389 -6.96 21.00 -10.70
CA TRP A 389 -8.37 20.59 -10.62
C TRP A 389 -8.64 19.93 -9.29
N LYS A 390 -9.81 20.24 -8.72
CA LYS A 390 -10.36 19.60 -7.53
C LYS A 390 -11.74 19.05 -7.84
N ALA A 391 -12.06 17.90 -7.25
CA ALA A 391 -13.39 17.34 -7.26
C ALA A 391 -13.82 16.92 -5.85
N GLU A 392 -15.08 17.18 -5.52
CA GLU A 392 -15.75 16.55 -4.39
C GLU A 392 -16.82 15.59 -4.92
N VAL A 393 -16.63 14.30 -4.68
CA VAL A 393 -17.51 13.22 -5.13
C VAL A 393 -18.29 12.70 -3.93
N THR A 394 -19.61 12.89 -3.93
CA THR A 394 -20.52 12.29 -2.95
C THR A 394 -21.15 11.03 -3.54
N VAL A 395 -20.93 9.88 -2.91
CA VAL A 395 -21.47 8.58 -3.31
C VAL A 395 -22.42 8.08 -2.24
N GLU A 396 -23.66 7.75 -2.62
CA GLU A 396 -24.69 7.23 -1.73
C GLU A 396 -25.11 5.82 -2.14
N ASN A 397 -25.21 4.91 -1.18
CA ASN A 397 -25.85 3.62 -1.38
C ASN A 397 -27.30 3.69 -0.88
N ARG A 398 -28.24 3.71 -1.81
CA ARG A 398 -29.69 3.75 -1.54
C ARG A 398 -30.37 2.41 -1.72
N SER A 399 -29.61 1.35 -2.00
CA SER A 399 -30.14 -0.01 -2.10
C SER A 399 -30.24 -0.65 -0.70
N ASP A 400 -30.71 -1.89 -0.67
CA ASP A 400 -30.79 -2.75 0.52
C ASP A 400 -29.60 -3.72 0.63
N ALA A 401 -28.62 -3.65 -0.27
CA ALA A 401 -27.43 -4.51 -0.28
C ALA A 401 -26.14 -3.68 -0.18
N PRO A 402 -25.08 -4.21 0.46
CA PRO A 402 -23.80 -3.52 0.52
C PRO A 402 -23.16 -3.38 -0.86
N ALA A 403 -22.51 -2.25 -1.13
CA ALA A 403 -21.66 -2.05 -2.30
C ALA A 403 -20.21 -2.27 -1.91
N LEU A 404 -19.51 -3.19 -2.58
CA LEU A 404 -18.14 -3.58 -2.21
C LEU A 404 -17.12 -3.17 -3.27
N MET A 405 -15.91 -2.84 -2.83
CA MET A 405 -14.79 -2.38 -3.67
C MET A 405 -15.19 -1.23 -4.60
N VAL A 406 -15.95 -0.26 -4.07
CA VAL A 406 -16.38 0.92 -4.83
C VAL A 406 -15.14 1.71 -5.23
N ARG A 407 -14.90 1.76 -6.54
CA ARG A 407 -13.79 2.46 -7.18
C ARG A 407 -14.31 3.66 -7.95
N LEU A 408 -13.73 4.81 -7.68
CA LEU A 408 -13.90 6.06 -8.42
C LEU A 408 -12.75 6.22 -9.40
N ASN A 409 -13.07 6.59 -10.65
CA ASN A 409 -12.11 6.79 -11.72
C ASN A 409 -12.51 8.01 -12.56
N ILE A 410 -11.69 9.06 -12.55
CA ILE A 410 -11.92 10.25 -13.39
C ILE A 410 -11.21 10.07 -14.73
N VAL A 411 -11.98 10.18 -15.81
CA VAL A 411 -11.51 10.02 -17.19
C VAL A 411 -11.88 11.23 -18.05
N GLY A 412 -11.28 11.34 -19.23
CA GLY A 412 -11.71 12.30 -20.24
C GLY A 412 -13.06 11.93 -20.84
N ASP A 413 -13.95 12.91 -20.97
CA ASP A 413 -15.27 12.76 -21.58
C ASP A 413 -15.24 12.29 -23.04
N LYS A 414 -14.24 12.72 -23.83
CA LYS A 414 -14.13 12.39 -25.26
C LYS A 414 -13.29 11.15 -25.53
N ASP A 415 -12.17 10.99 -24.82
CA ASP A 415 -11.22 9.89 -25.07
C ASP A 415 -11.44 8.68 -24.14
N GLY A 416 -12.19 8.83 -23.05
CA GLY A 416 -12.43 7.80 -22.06
C GLY A 416 -11.19 7.34 -21.28
N LYS A 417 -10.06 8.05 -21.41
CA LYS A 417 -8.77 7.72 -20.81
C LYS A 417 -8.63 8.41 -19.45
N GLN A 418 -7.98 7.71 -18.51
CA GLN A 418 -7.75 8.21 -17.16
C GLN A 418 -6.92 9.50 -17.15
N PHE A 419 -7.19 10.36 -16.18
CA PHE A 419 -6.31 11.46 -15.82
C PHE A 419 -5.33 10.93 -14.78
N LEU A 420 -4.05 10.89 -15.15
CA LEU A 420 -2.96 10.39 -14.32
C LEU A 420 -1.76 11.34 -14.46
N PRO A 421 -1.03 11.64 -13.37
CA PRO A 421 -1.29 11.24 -11.99
C PRO A 421 -2.55 11.91 -11.39
N ILE A 422 -3.12 11.31 -10.35
CA ILE A 422 -4.34 11.77 -9.68
C ILE A 422 -4.36 11.29 -8.22
N PHE A 423 -4.87 12.14 -7.33
CA PHE A 423 -4.89 11.86 -5.89
C PHE A 423 -6.33 11.76 -5.42
N TYR A 424 -6.64 10.67 -4.71
CA TYR A 424 -7.95 10.48 -4.07
C TYR A 424 -7.77 10.44 -2.56
N SER A 425 -8.68 11.08 -1.82
CA SER A 425 -8.69 10.99 -0.35
C SER A 425 -9.00 9.57 0.13
N ASP A 426 -9.81 8.83 -0.62
CA ASP A 426 -10.13 7.42 -0.39
C ASP A 426 -10.64 6.76 -1.69
N ASN A 427 -10.47 5.44 -1.83
CA ASN A 427 -10.95 4.66 -2.97
C ASN A 427 -11.01 3.16 -2.61
N TYR A 428 -11.64 2.33 -3.44
CA TYR A 428 -11.86 0.89 -3.17
C TYR A 428 -12.57 0.59 -1.85
N PHE A 429 -13.51 1.44 -1.45
CA PHE A 429 -14.21 1.33 -0.17
C PHE A 429 -15.48 0.46 -0.25
N ALA A 430 -15.95 -0.01 0.91
CA ALA A 430 -17.31 -0.53 1.04
C ALA A 430 -18.29 0.59 1.41
N LEU A 431 -19.54 0.46 0.98
CA LEU A 431 -20.62 1.38 1.31
C LEU A 431 -21.89 0.57 1.64
N LEU A 432 -22.28 0.54 2.92
CA LEU A 432 -23.44 -0.23 3.39
C LEU A 432 -24.76 0.45 3.01
N PRO A 433 -25.91 -0.26 3.08
CA PRO A 433 -27.22 0.32 2.83
C PRO A 433 -27.47 1.60 3.65
N GLY A 434 -27.86 2.67 2.95
CA GLY A 434 -28.14 3.98 3.55
C GLY A 434 -26.89 4.84 3.82
N GLU A 435 -25.68 4.34 3.60
CA GLU A 435 -24.46 5.11 3.82
C GLU A 435 -24.14 6.08 2.68
N THR A 436 -23.41 7.13 3.04
CA THR A 436 -22.91 8.15 2.12
C THR A 436 -21.43 8.38 2.40
N LYS A 437 -20.64 8.53 1.34
CA LYS A 437 -19.21 8.85 1.42
C LYS A 437 -18.86 10.02 0.54
N VAL A 438 -18.01 10.91 1.05
CA VAL A 438 -17.45 12.03 0.30
C VAL A 438 -15.98 11.73 0.05
N VAL A 439 -15.59 11.73 -1.23
CA VAL A 439 -14.19 11.56 -1.67
C VAL A 439 -13.73 12.85 -2.33
N ARG A 440 -12.60 13.37 -1.88
CA ARG A 440 -11.94 14.52 -2.49
C ARG A 440 -10.87 14.04 -3.45
N VAL A 441 -10.80 14.64 -4.63
CA VAL A 441 -9.88 14.26 -5.70
C VAL A 441 -9.17 15.48 -6.23
N HIS A 442 -7.89 15.37 -6.59
CA HIS A 442 -7.19 16.45 -7.29
C HIS A 442 -6.18 15.93 -8.34
N TRP A 443 -5.98 16.70 -9.41
CA TRP A 443 -5.06 16.42 -10.51
C TRP A 443 -4.65 17.73 -11.22
N LYS A 444 -3.68 17.69 -12.14
CA LYS A 444 -3.26 18.88 -12.90
C LYS A 444 -4.00 18.99 -14.22
N ASP A 445 -4.29 20.23 -14.65
CA ASP A 445 -4.98 20.52 -15.91
C ASP A 445 -4.25 19.97 -17.14
N VAL A 446 -2.91 19.97 -17.11
CA VAL A 446 -2.07 19.39 -18.17
C VAL A 446 -2.37 17.91 -18.42
N ASP A 447 -2.78 17.16 -17.40
CA ASP A 447 -3.06 15.72 -17.48
C ASP A 447 -4.44 15.43 -18.10
N THR A 448 -5.30 16.44 -18.25
CA THR A 448 -6.62 16.32 -18.87
C THR A 448 -6.56 16.15 -20.38
N ARG A 449 -5.46 16.57 -21.01
CA ARG A 449 -5.28 16.61 -22.47
C ARG A 449 -6.41 17.39 -23.19
N GLY A 450 -7.04 18.36 -22.50
CA GLY A 450 -8.14 19.17 -23.05
C GLY A 450 -9.53 18.50 -23.00
N ASN A 451 -9.68 17.41 -22.25
CA ASN A 451 -10.97 16.77 -21.97
C ASN A 451 -11.64 17.40 -20.74
N ALA A 452 -12.98 17.35 -20.71
CA ALA A 452 -13.70 17.60 -19.46
C ALA A 452 -13.65 16.35 -18.56
N PRO A 453 -13.63 16.51 -17.23
CA PRO A 453 -13.64 15.36 -16.33
C PRO A 453 -14.99 14.64 -16.35
N LEU A 454 -14.93 13.32 -16.46
CA LEU A 454 -16.06 12.41 -16.36
C LEU A 454 -15.78 11.37 -15.26
N LEU A 455 -16.65 11.30 -14.25
CA LEU A 455 -16.57 10.29 -13.20
C LEU A 455 -17.12 8.95 -13.72
N LYS A 456 -16.33 7.89 -13.58
CA LYS A 456 -16.78 6.50 -13.65
C LYS A 456 -16.78 5.90 -12.24
N VAL A 457 -17.88 5.25 -11.88
CA VAL A 457 -18.02 4.50 -10.63
C VAL A 457 -18.13 3.02 -10.98
N SER A 458 -17.33 2.19 -10.33
CA SER A 458 -17.36 0.73 -10.49
C SER A 458 -17.24 0.06 -9.12
N GLY A 459 -17.50 -1.23 -9.04
CA GLY A 459 -17.28 -2.03 -7.83
C GLY A 459 -17.60 -3.49 -8.08
N TYR A 460 -17.39 -4.35 -7.08
CA TYR A 460 -17.59 -5.79 -7.23
C TYR A 460 -19.03 -6.15 -7.64
N ASN A 461 -20.00 -5.49 -7.02
CA ASN A 461 -21.42 -5.66 -7.30
C ASN A 461 -22.11 -4.35 -7.73
N VAL A 462 -21.36 -3.35 -8.18
CA VAL A 462 -21.94 -2.08 -8.68
C VAL A 462 -22.21 -2.19 -10.18
N GLU A 463 -23.37 -1.70 -10.64
CA GLU A 463 -23.76 -1.64 -12.06
C GLU A 463 -24.02 -0.22 -12.57
#